data_AF-A0AAI9FYH9-F1
#
_entry.id   AF-A0AAI9FYH9-F1
#
_cell.length_a   1.000
_cell.length_b   1.000
_cell.length_c   1.000
_cell.angle_alpha   90.00
_cell.angle_beta   90.00
_cell.angle_gamma   90.00
#
_symmetry.space_group_name_H-M   'P 1'
#
loop_
_entity.id
_entity.type
_entity.pdbx_description
1 polymer ?
#
loop_
_entity_poly.entity_id
_entity_poly.type
_entity_poly.pdbx_seq_one_letter_code
_entity_poly.pdbx_strand_id
1 'polypeptide(L)'
;MAVTPPSNVARARRCGRHAGTIVRCSRAGAPAMFFRTTCALALLLTACSGSARAQTAETDAVLFQNDLREVLECSAGPDLQQRVVSRLRAARYTDVAERTAELRDWRFEEKGADDDHRMTVITLPQPMTVHGIDARQVVADPFGFSIALDGAQRERVIAAYALHLQSSTLREPFELWSAPTASVIVRSAGDGHRLGCKPFTKDGKATVRQVPAVDVQDLQDAIHCRADEGSMRRLQAFWQRLSEQPQFEWPQDVRSVNEVNYTVDDEELHLLLIGLQAPVQAYGVPTHTIALAFGGFFGVDLGSTAVAPVLAKAGMDTSHAVGKDAWQRLLPPVAFSGGSWIPQHIVMRTDEGRVVAGCASDYERGPSR
;
A
#
# COMPACT_ATOMS: atom_id res chain seq x y z
N MET A 1 6.17 -47.76 36.29
CA MET A 1 7.60 -47.45 36.07
C MET A 1 7.72 -45.95 35.89
N ALA A 2 8.50 -45.33 36.76
CA ALA A 2 8.71 -43.90 36.85
C ALA A 2 9.71 -43.43 35.79
N VAL A 3 9.48 -42.27 35.17
CA VAL A 3 10.52 -41.27 34.85
C VAL A 3 9.87 -39.88 34.89
N THR A 4 10.30 -39.07 35.84
CA THR A 4 10.06 -37.63 36.01
C THR A 4 11.02 -36.77 35.15
N PRO A 5 10.73 -35.47 34.94
CA PRO A 5 11.37 -34.61 33.93
C PRO A 5 12.60 -33.86 34.47
N PRO A 6 13.40 -33.19 33.63
CA PRO A 6 14.36 -32.20 34.11
C PRO A 6 13.72 -30.81 34.23
N SER A 7 13.62 -30.36 35.47
CA SER A 7 13.62 -28.97 35.89
C SER A 7 14.91 -28.25 35.49
N ASN A 8 14.84 -26.98 35.09
CA ASN A 8 15.92 -26.02 35.31
C ASN A 8 15.37 -24.63 35.63
N VAL A 9 15.31 -24.38 36.95
CA VAL A 9 15.29 -23.05 37.55
C VAL A 9 16.74 -22.60 37.66
N ALA A 10 17.11 -21.48 37.04
CA ALA A 10 18.34 -20.76 37.36
C ALA A 10 17.97 -19.39 37.96
N ARG A 11 18.27 -19.27 39.25
CA ARG A 11 18.05 -18.12 40.12
C ARG A 11 19.42 -17.52 40.46
N ALA A 12 19.68 -16.28 40.08
CA ALA A 12 20.76 -15.42 40.61
C ALA A 12 20.54 -13.99 40.07
N ARG A 13 20.74 -12.87 40.77
CA ARG A 13 21.19 -12.59 42.14
C ARG A 13 20.82 -11.12 42.46
N ARG A 14 20.70 -10.86 43.76
CA ARG A 14 20.50 -9.56 44.42
C ARG A 14 21.59 -8.54 44.08
N CYS A 15 21.21 -7.27 43.99
CA CYS A 15 22.02 -6.13 44.44
C CYS A 15 21.19 -5.29 45.43
N GLY A 16 21.83 -4.95 46.56
CA GLY A 16 21.21 -4.49 47.78
C GLY A 16 20.95 -2.98 47.87
N ARG A 17 20.10 -2.63 48.84
CA ARG A 17 19.82 -1.28 49.36
C ARG A 17 20.91 -0.81 50.33
N HIS A 18 21.20 0.48 50.29
CA HIS A 18 21.43 1.44 51.40
C HIS A 18 21.61 2.82 50.73
N ALA A 19 21.32 4.01 51.25
CA ALA A 19 20.59 4.55 52.40
C ALA A 19 20.63 6.09 52.23
N GLY A 20 19.58 6.84 52.59
CA GLY A 20 19.56 8.32 52.71
C GLY A 20 19.70 9.07 51.37
N THR A 21 19.06 10.21 51.12
CA THR A 21 18.85 11.36 51.99
C THR A 21 17.69 12.19 51.45
N ILE A 22 16.77 12.54 52.34
CA ILE A 22 15.73 13.56 52.15
C ILE A 22 16.41 14.93 52.28
N VAL A 23 16.20 15.83 51.32
CA VAL A 23 16.29 17.28 51.59
C VAL A 23 15.03 17.95 51.07
N ARG A 24 14.17 18.34 52.02
CA ARG A 24 13.13 19.36 51.89
C ARG A 24 13.69 20.64 52.52
N CYS A 25 13.59 21.76 51.81
CA CYS A 25 13.50 23.15 52.31
C CYS A 25 13.25 24.03 51.07
N SER A 26 12.50 25.14 51.04
CA SER A 26 11.34 25.68 51.76
C SER A 26 10.96 26.96 50.98
N ARG A 27 9.68 27.37 51.06
CA ARG A 27 9.04 28.53 50.40
C ARG A 27 9.59 29.91 50.80
N ALA A 28 9.49 30.87 49.88
CA ALA A 28 8.95 32.26 50.00
C ALA A 28 9.34 33.00 48.69
N GLY A 29 8.53 33.76 47.96
CA GLY A 29 7.63 34.87 48.29
C GLY A 29 7.85 35.93 47.18
N ALA A 30 6.80 36.35 46.48
CA ALA A 30 6.80 37.27 45.31
C ALA A 30 7.06 38.75 45.70
N PRO A 31 6.86 39.77 44.83
CA PRO A 31 7.13 39.97 43.39
C PRO A 31 7.92 41.28 43.11
N ALA A 32 8.49 41.48 41.91
CA ALA A 32 8.80 42.82 41.41
C ALA A 32 8.75 42.89 39.88
N MET A 33 7.92 43.82 39.39
CA MET A 33 7.82 44.33 38.02
C MET A 33 9.15 44.90 37.51
N PHE A 34 9.19 45.23 36.22
CA PHE A 34 10.27 45.87 35.45
C PHE A 34 11.20 44.90 34.70
N PHE A 35 10.80 44.52 33.50
CA PHE A 35 11.63 44.52 32.27
C PHE A 35 10.76 44.01 31.10
N ARG A 36 9.76 44.82 30.70
CA ARG A 36 9.05 44.67 29.43
C ARG A 36 9.50 45.84 28.55
N THR A 37 10.37 45.59 27.58
CA THR A 37 10.50 46.26 26.25
C THR A 37 11.94 46.17 25.69
N THR A 38 12.45 45.00 25.28
CA THR A 38 13.67 44.90 24.43
C THR A 38 13.94 43.53 23.78
N CYS A 39 12.94 42.70 23.47
CA CYS A 39 13.17 41.44 22.69
C CYS A 39 12.32 41.30 21.42
N ALA A 40 11.63 42.35 20.97
CA ALA A 40 10.75 42.27 19.81
C ALA A 40 11.40 42.68 18.47
N LEU A 41 12.66 43.13 18.44
CA LEU A 41 13.33 43.54 17.19
C LEU A 41 14.42 42.58 16.68
N ALA A 42 14.84 41.58 17.45
CA ALA A 42 15.83 40.60 17.00
C ALA A 42 15.22 39.36 16.32
N LEU A 43 13.90 39.18 16.39
CA LEU A 43 13.18 38.04 15.78
C LEU A 43 12.56 38.36 14.41
N LEU A 44 12.68 39.59 13.92
CA LEU A 44 12.14 40.00 12.61
C LEU A 44 13.20 39.99 11.49
N LEU A 45 14.46 39.64 11.77
CA LEU A 45 15.55 39.60 10.78
C LEU A 45 16.09 38.19 10.51
N THR A 46 15.52 37.14 11.10
CA THR A 46 15.78 35.73 10.73
C THR A 46 14.70 35.12 9.83
N ALA A 47 13.73 35.93 9.38
CA ALA A 47 12.69 35.50 8.45
C ALA A 47 13.02 35.71 6.96
N CYS A 48 14.22 36.20 6.61
CA CYS A 48 14.59 36.51 5.22
C CYS A 48 15.86 35.80 4.71
N SER A 49 16.35 34.78 5.41
CA SER A 49 17.48 33.95 4.97
C SER A 49 17.19 32.45 5.07
N GLY A 50 15.92 32.10 4.88
CA GLY A 50 15.54 30.76 4.46
C GLY A 50 15.29 30.78 2.96
N SER A 51 16.32 30.54 2.16
CA SER A 51 16.19 30.19 0.74
C SER A 51 15.54 28.81 0.63
N ALA A 52 14.31 28.65 1.11
CA ALA A 52 13.44 27.59 0.67
C ALA A 52 13.13 27.93 -0.79
N ARG A 53 13.95 27.38 -1.69
CA ARG A 53 13.75 27.47 -3.12
C ARG A 53 12.32 26.97 -3.36
N ALA A 54 11.40 27.88 -3.63
CA ALA A 54 10.06 27.54 -4.08
C ALA A 54 10.26 26.78 -5.39
N GLN A 55 10.31 25.44 -5.32
CA GLN A 55 10.15 24.60 -6.47
C GLN A 55 8.80 24.99 -7.05
N THR A 56 8.81 25.64 -8.21
CA THR A 56 7.59 26.12 -8.81
C THR A 56 6.80 24.89 -9.26
N ALA A 57 5.47 24.94 -9.17
CA ALA A 57 4.59 23.87 -9.67
C ALA A 57 4.94 23.42 -11.10
N GLU A 58 5.42 24.34 -11.93
CA GLU A 58 5.90 24.08 -13.29
C GLU A 58 7.17 23.19 -13.30
N THR A 59 8.08 23.39 -12.36
CA THR A 59 9.26 22.53 -12.20
C THR A 59 8.83 21.11 -11.83
N ASP A 60 7.89 20.96 -10.89
CA ASP A 60 7.42 19.64 -10.45
C ASP A 60 6.60 18.92 -11.54
N ALA A 61 5.83 19.66 -12.35
CA ALA A 61 5.13 19.13 -13.52
C ALA A 61 6.10 18.58 -14.57
N VAL A 62 7.16 19.31 -14.90
CA VAL A 62 8.19 18.87 -15.84
C VAL A 62 8.95 17.66 -15.30
N LEU A 63 9.31 17.65 -14.01
CA LEU A 63 9.96 16.50 -13.38
C LEU A 63 9.06 15.26 -13.47
N PHE A 64 7.78 15.40 -13.12
CA PHE A 64 6.84 14.29 -13.20
C PHE A 64 6.64 13.77 -14.64
N GLN A 65 6.60 14.67 -15.63
CA GLN A 65 6.51 14.27 -17.03
C GLN A 65 7.76 13.51 -17.51
N ASN A 66 8.95 13.90 -17.02
CA ASN A 66 10.20 13.17 -17.28
C ASN A 66 10.18 11.78 -16.62
N ASP A 67 9.72 11.69 -15.38
CA ASP A 67 9.57 10.42 -14.66
C ASP A 67 8.62 9.45 -15.42
N LEU A 68 7.48 9.95 -15.89
CA LEU A 68 6.56 9.15 -16.71
C LEU A 68 7.18 8.74 -18.05
N ARG A 69 7.96 9.62 -18.69
CA ARG A 69 8.69 9.28 -19.91
C ARG A 69 9.66 8.13 -19.67
N GLU A 70 10.44 8.15 -18.59
CA GLU A 70 11.37 7.04 -18.26
C GLU A 70 10.65 5.71 -18.04
N VAL A 71 9.44 5.76 -17.46
CA VAL A 71 8.58 4.58 -17.32
C VAL A 71 8.13 4.05 -18.68
N LEU A 72 7.72 4.93 -19.60
CA LEU A 72 7.29 4.56 -20.95
C LEU A 72 8.48 4.16 -21.86
N GLU A 73 9.68 4.67 -21.58
CA GLU A 73 10.93 4.32 -22.25
C GLU A 73 11.55 3.02 -21.73
N CYS A 74 10.94 2.42 -20.70
CA CYS A 74 11.39 1.18 -20.07
C CYS A 74 12.78 1.29 -19.44
N SER A 75 13.18 2.51 -19.06
CA SER A 75 14.44 2.80 -18.37
C SER A 75 14.25 2.99 -16.86
N ALA A 76 13.02 3.19 -16.40
CA ALA A 76 12.70 3.35 -14.99
C ALA A 76 12.96 2.07 -14.17
N GLY A 77 13.59 2.24 -13.00
CA GLY A 77 13.65 1.20 -11.98
C GLY A 77 12.32 1.01 -11.23
N PRO A 78 12.17 -0.07 -10.43
CA PRO A 78 10.93 -0.39 -9.72
C PRO A 78 10.38 0.75 -8.86
N ASP A 79 11.25 1.45 -8.11
CA ASP A 79 10.85 2.54 -7.22
C ASP A 79 10.27 3.74 -7.99
N LEU A 80 10.85 4.06 -9.14
CA LEU A 80 10.37 5.16 -9.98
C LEU A 80 9.02 4.80 -10.59
N GLN A 81 8.89 3.59 -11.11
CA GLN A 81 7.62 3.08 -11.62
C GLN A 81 6.53 3.14 -10.55
N GLN A 82 6.84 2.69 -9.33
CA GLN A 82 5.93 2.76 -8.18
C GLN A 82 5.45 4.18 -7.89
N ARG A 83 6.38 5.13 -7.84
CA ARG A 83 6.08 6.55 -7.57
C ARG A 83 5.18 7.15 -8.64
N VAL A 84 5.49 6.92 -9.92
CA VAL A 84 4.70 7.44 -11.05
C VAL A 84 3.28 6.90 -11.00
N VAL A 85 3.13 5.57 -10.85
CA VAL A 85 1.79 4.95 -10.80
C VAL A 85 0.98 5.48 -9.62
N SER A 86 1.59 5.53 -8.43
CA SER A 86 0.91 6.00 -7.21
C SER A 86 0.42 7.44 -7.35
N ARG A 87 1.22 8.32 -7.96
CA ARG A 87 0.84 9.72 -8.20
C ARG A 87 -0.29 9.87 -9.23
N LEU A 88 -0.20 9.19 -10.37
CA LEU A 88 -1.29 9.22 -11.38
C LEU A 88 -2.59 8.66 -10.81
N ARG A 89 -2.49 7.59 -9.99
CA ARG A 89 -3.63 6.98 -9.33
C ARG A 89 -4.28 7.94 -8.34
N ALA A 90 -3.48 8.56 -7.47
CA ALA A 90 -3.98 9.58 -6.55
C ALA A 90 -4.70 10.71 -7.29
N ALA A 91 -4.11 11.22 -8.38
CA ALA A 91 -4.75 12.26 -9.19
C ALA A 91 -6.05 11.80 -9.85
N ARG A 92 -6.13 10.56 -10.36
CA ARG A 92 -7.35 10.00 -10.96
C ARG A 92 -8.55 10.07 -10.01
N TYR A 93 -8.36 9.71 -8.74
CA TYR A 93 -9.44 9.60 -7.75
C TYR A 93 -9.62 10.83 -6.84
N THR A 94 -8.80 11.86 -7.04
CA THR A 94 -8.92 13.13 -6.32
C THR A 94 -9.64 14.15 -7.18
N ASP A 95 -10.53 14.93 -6.58
CA ASP A 95 -11.20 16.05 -7.22
C ASP A 95 -10.16 17.01 -7.81
N VAL A 96 -10.44 17.59 -8.99
CA VAL A 96 -9.49 18.45 -9.71
C VAL A 96 -8.97 19.59 -8.85
N ALA A 97 -9.81 20.13 -7.96
CA ALA A 97 -9.46 21.22 -7.04
C ALA A 97 -8.46 20.81 -5.95
N GLU A 98 -8.42 19.53 -5.58
CA GLU A 98 -7.60 18.98 -4.50
C GLU A 98 -6.32 18.30 -4.99
N ARG A 99 -6.14 18.17 -6.31
CA ARG A 99 -4.92 17.59 -6.91
C ARG A 99 -3.70 18.48 -6.64
N THR A 100 -2.54 17.82 -6.54
CA THR A 100 -1.25 18.50 -6.53
C THR A 100 -1.08 19.33 -7.81
N ALA A 101 -0.33 20.41 -7.72
CA ALA A 101 -0.24 21.38 -8.81
C ALA A 101 0.34 20.74 -10.09
N GLU A 102 1.27 19.77 -9.96
CA GLU A 102 1.84 19.07 -11.10
C GLU A 102 0.84 18.19 -11.90
N LEU A 103 -0.25 17.75 -11.26
CA LEU A 103 -1.23 16.81 -11.84
C LEU A 103 -2.62 17.43 -12.06
N ARG A 104 -2.78 18.74 -11.79
CA ARG A 104 -4.07 19.43 -11.87
C ARG A 104 -4.69 19.38 -13.26
N ASP A 105 -3.88 19.62 -14.29
CA ASP A 105 -4.35 19.73 -15.68
C ASP A 105 -4.42 18.39 -16.42
N TRP A 106 -4.08 17.30 -15.75
CA TRP A 106 -4.14 15.94 -16.31
C TRP A 106 -5.59 15.45 -16.33
N ARG A 107 -5.99 14.82 -17.43
CA ARG A 107 -7.35 14.29 -17.59
C ARG A 107 -7.33 12.79 -17.68
N PHE A 108 -8.26 12.16 -16.98
CA PHE A 108 -8.40 10.72 -16.90
C PHE A 108 -9.79 10.35 -17.42
N GLU A 109 -9.84 9.49 -18.43
CA GLU A 109 -11.07 8.97 -19.01
C GLU A 109 -11.04 7.44 -18.92
N GLU A 110 -12.07 6.85 -18.33
CA GLU A 110 -12.24 5.40 -18.34
C GLU A 110 -12.88 4.97 -19.66
N LYS A 111 -12.29 3.96 -20.31
CA LYS A 111 -12.80 3.36 -21.54
C LYS A 111 -12.84 1.84 -21.41
N GLY A 112 -13.75 1.21 -22.16
CA GLY A 112 -14.05 -0.22 -22.06
C GLY A 112 -15.30 -0.45 -21.21
N ALA A 113 -16.23 -1.26 -21.71
CA ALA A 113 -17.53 -1.48 -21.06
C ALA A 113 -17.49 -2.54 -19.95
N ASP A 114 -16.51 -3.44 -20.00
CA ASP A 114 -16.37 -4.58 -19.09
C ASP A 114 -15.04 -4.51 -18.35
N ASP A 115 -15.01 -5.05 -17.12
CA ASP A 115 -13.83 -5.04 -16.23
C ASP A 115 -12.55 -5.59 -16.89
N ASP A 116 -12.68 -6.53 -17.84
CA ASP A 116 -11.56 -7.17 -18.54
C ASP A 116 -10.94 -6.31 -19.66
N HIS A 117 -11.70 -5.34 -20.17
CA HIS A 117 -11.27 -4.42 -21.23
C HIS A 117 -11.19 -2.98 -20.75
N ARG A 118 -11.37 -2.76 -19.44
CA ARG A 118 -11.26 -1.45 -18.83
C ARG A 118 -9.83 -0.97 -18.95
N MET A 119 -9.70 0.24 -19.45
CA MET A 119 -8.46 0.96 -19.57
C MET A 119 -8.70 2.40 -19.20
N THR A 120 -7.62 3.07 -18.81
CA THR A 120 -7.68 4.51 -18.55
C THR A 120 -6.85 5.25 -19.57
N VAL A 121 -7.51 6.16 -20.28
CA VAL A 121 -6.86 7.10 -21.17
C VAL A 121 -6.48 8.34 -20.36
N ILE A 122 -5.19 8.60 -20.28
CA ILE A 122 -4.60 9.74 -19.60
C ILE A 122 -4.21 10.76 -20.66
N THR A 123 -4.94 11.87 -20.73
CA THR A 123 -4.58 12.98 -21.62
C THR A 123 -3.55 13.87 -20.94
N LEU A 124 -2.41 14.03 -21.60
CA LEU A 124 -1.29 14.82 -21.10
C LEU A 124 -1.57 16.32 -21.31
N PRO A 125 -1.20 17.19 -20.34
CA PRO A 125 -1.35 18.64 -20.51
C PRO A 125 -0.44 19.18 -21.62
N GLN A 126 0.73 18.55 -21.80
CA GLN A 126 1.66 18.81 -22.90
C GLN A 126 2.03 17.48 -23.57
N PRO A 127 2.18 17.45 -24.91
CA PRO A 127 2.67 16.26 -25.59
C PRO A 127 4.03 15.82 -25.05
N MET A 128 4.28 14.51 -25.09
CA MET A 128 5.55 13.89 -24.69
C MET A 128 6.08 13.06 -25.84
N THR A 129 7.36 13.18 -26.14
CA THR A 129 8.04 12.26 -27.08
C THR A 129 8.57 11.06 -26.31
N VAL A 130 8.17 9.86 -26.72
CA VAL A 130 8.58 8.57 -26.15
C VAL A 130 9.06 7.68 -27.29
N HIS A 131 10.27 7.13 -27.22
CA HIS A 131 10.84 6.31 -28.31
C HIS A 131 10.77 7.01 -29.70
N GLY A 132 10.86 8.35 -29.71
CA GLY A 132 10.75 9.16 -30.93
C GLY A 132 9.31 9.34 -31.46
N ILE A 133 8.29 8.99 -30.68
CA ILE A 133 6.87 9.14 -31.03
C ILE A 133 6.23 10.19 -30.12
N ASP A 134 5.59 11.20 -30.73
CA ASP A 134 4.87 12.23 -30.00
C ASP A 134 3.51 11.72 -29.53
N ALA A 135 3.39 11.47 -28.22
CA ALA A 135 2.18 11.05 -27.56
C ALA A 135 1.48 12.24 -26.90
N ARG A 136 0.18 12.39 -27.17
CA ARG A 136 -0.72 13.30 -26.42
C ARG A 136 -1.51 12.57 -25.34
N GLN A 137 -1.55 11.24 -25.45
CA GLN A 137 -2.30 10.37 -24.56
C GLN A 137 -1.43 9.19 -24.19
N VAL A 138 -1.56 8.78 -22.94
CA VAL A 138 -1.00 7.54 -22.40
C VAL A 138 -2.16 6.67 -21.99
N VAL A 139 -2.09 5.38 -22.31
CA VAL A 139 -3.08 4.40 -21.88
C VAL A 139 -2.49 3.56 -20.77
N ALA A 140 -3.22 3.43 -19.67
CA ALA A 140 -2.95 2.49 -18.61
C ALA A 140 -3.97 1.34 -18.68
N ASP A 141 -3.48 0.11 -18.64
CA ASP A 141 -4.30 -1.11 -18.66
C ASP A 141 -3.54 -2.28 -17.98
N PRO A 142 -4.05 -3.54 -17.99
CA PRO A 142 -3.41 -4.67 -17.33
C PRO A 142 -2.00 -5.04 -17.81
N PHE A 143 -1.48 -4.42 -18.87
CA PHE A 143 -0.09 -4.61 -19.33
C PHE A 143 0.82 -3.44 -18.92
N GLY A 144 0.31 -2.45 -18.20
CA GLY A 144 1.03 -1.25 -17.77
C GLY A 144 0.71 -0.03 -18.62
N PHE A 145 1.66 0.90 -18.69
CA PHE A 145 1.51 2.11 -19.51
C PHE A 145 1.94 1.87 -20.95
N SER A 146 1.22 2.48 -21.88
CA SER A 146 1.52 2.41 -23.30
C SER A 146 1.05 3.64 -24.05
N ILE A 147 1.60 3.85 -25.24
CA ILE A 147 1.18 4.90 -26.17
C ILE A 147 0.67 4.28 -27.47
N ALA A 148 -0.28 4.95 -28.12
CA ALA A 148 -0.82 4.49 -29.40
C ALA A 148 0.23 4.59 -30.52
N LEU A 149 0.18 3.63 -31.44
CA LEU A 149 0.98 3.62 -32.67
C LEU A 149 0.06 3.63 -33.89
N ASP A 150 0.41 4.47 -34.87
CA ASP A 150 -0.07 4.28 -36.23
C ASP A 150 0.65 3.10 -36.91
N GLY A 151 0.16 2.68 -38.09
CA GLY A 151 0.72 1.54 -38.82
C GLY A 151 2.18 1.73 -39.23
N ALA A 152 2.61 2.94 -39.60
CA ALA A 152 3.99 3.21 -39.99
C ALA A 152 4.93 3.26 -38.77
N GLN A 153 4.47 3.83 -37.66
CA GLN A 153 5.15 3.82 -36.38
C GLN A 153 5.35 2.40 -35.87
N ARG A 154 4.32 1.54 -35.98
CA ARG A 154 4.39 0.11 -35.64
C ARG A 154 5.55 -0.58 -36.36
N GLU A 155 5.58 -0.50 -37.70
CA GLU A 155 6.62 -1.17 -38.49
C GLU A 155 8.02 -0.64 -38.15
N ARG A 156 8.16 0.67 -37.95
CA ARG A 156 9.44 1.27 -37.54
C ARG A 156 9.92 0.75 -36.19
N VAL A 157 9.04 0.66 -35.20
CA VAL A 157 9.38 0.16 -33.86
C VAL A 157 9.73 -1.33 -33.93
N ILE A 158 8.93 -2.14 -34.63
CA ILE A 158 9.22 -3.56 -34.82
C ILE A 158 10.61 -3.76 -35.43
N ALA A 159 10.93 -3.01 -36.50
CA ALA A 159 12.24 -3.08 -37.14
C ALA A 159 13.37 -2.59 -36.23
N ALA A 160 13.18 -1.45 -35.55
CA ALA A 160 14.22 -0.83 -34.72
C ALA A 160 14.64 -1.70 -33.52
N TYR A 161 13.69 -2.42 -32.92
CA TYR A 161 13.93 -3.29 -31.76
C TYR A 161 14.00 -4.78 -32.12
N ALA A 162 14.05 -5.11 -33.42
CA ALA A 162 14.05 -6.49 -33.93
C ALA A 162 12.95 -7.36 -33.29
N LEU A 163 11.74 -6.81 -33.14
CA LEU A 163 10.63 -7.51 -32.52
C LEU A 163 10.07 -8.58 -33.47
N HIS A 164 9.63 -9.69 -32.89
CA HIS A 164 8.99 -10.77 -33.64
C HIS A 164 7.60 -11.04 -33.09
N LEU A 165 6.66 -11.35 -33.96
CA LEU A 165 5.32 -11.77 -33.57
C LEU A 165 5.42 -13.07 -32.76
N GLN A 166 5.06 -13.02 -31.47
CA GLN A 166 5.15 -14.14 -30.54
C GLN A 166 3.84 -14.91 -30.42
N SER A 167 2.71 -14.21 -30.46
CA SER A 167 1.40 -14.83 -30.26
C SER A 167 0.32 -14.18 -31.11
N SER A 168 -0.52 -15.05 -31.69
CA SER A 168 -1.81 -14.74 -32.31
C SER A 168 -2.90 -15.48 -31.50
N THR A 169 -3.20 -15.04 -30.29
CA THR A 169 -4.18 -15.72 -29.42
C THR A 169 -5.60 -15.24 -29.70
N LEU A 170 -6.61 -16.08 -29.46
CA LEU A 170 -8.04 -15.69 -29.56
C LEU A 170 -8.49 -14.71 -28.45
N ARG A 171 -7.62 -14.41 -27.49
CA ARG A 171 -7.83 -13.39 -26.46
C ARG A 171 -6.95 -12.19 -26.74
N GLU A 172 -7.50 -11.00 -26.55
CA GLU A 172 -6.76 -9.74 -26.67
C GLU A 172 -5.61 -9.65 -25.64
N PRO A 173 -4.48 -9.01 -26.01
CA PRO A 173 -4.15 -8.53 -27.35
C PRO A 173 -4.00 -9.71 -28.31
N PHE A 174 -4.71 -9.65 -29.45
CA PHE A 174 -4.68 -10.71 -30.44
C PHE A 174 -3.26 -10.95 -30.94
N GLU A 175 -2.49 -9.87 -31.14
CA GLU A 175 -1.12 -9.90 -31.64
C GLU A 175 -0.15 -9.24 -30.64
N LEU A 176 0.96 -9.91 -30.37
CA LEU A 176 2.05 -9.43 -29.52
C LEU A 176 3.39 -9.58 -30.23
N TRP A 177 4.11 -8.48 -30.42
CA TRP A 177 5.48 -8.45 -30.90
C TRP A 177 6.43 -8.16 -29.76
N SER A 178 7.41 -9.05 -29.56
CA SER A 178 8.47 -8.85 -28.59
C SER A 178 9.76 -9.54 -29.03
N ALA A 179 10.87 -9.19 -28.39
CA ALA A 179 12.15 -9.89 -28.52
C ALA A 179 12.70 -10.22 -27.12
N PRO A 180 13.49 -11.30 -26.96
CA PRO A 180 14.06 -11.66 -25.66
C PRO A 180 14.89 -10.55 -25.04
N THR A 181 15.64 -9.81 -25.86
CA THR A 181 16.57 -8.76 -25.46
C THR A 181 15.95 -7.35 -25.42
N ALA A 182 14.70 -7.20 -25.88
CA ALA A 182 14.02 -5.92 -25.89
C ALA A 182 13.17 -5.74 -24.62
N SER A 183 13.30 -4.59 -23.96
CA SER A 183 12.44 -4.19 -22.85
C SER A 183 11.09 -3.62 -23.31
N VAL A 184 10.93 -3.38 -24.62
CA VAL A 184 9.70 -2.87 -25.23
C VAL A 184 8.89 -4.00 -25.86
N ILE A 185 7.57 -3.80 -25.93
CA ILE A 185 6.63 -4.64 -26.64
C ILE A 185 5.70 -3.80 -27.49
N VAL A 186 5.25 -4.36 -28.60
CA VAL A 186 4.14 -3.83 -29.38
C VAL A 186 3.00 -4.84 -29.29
N ARG A 187 1.78 -4.36 -29.10
CA ARG A 187 0.59 -5.22 -29.05
C ARG A 187 -0.57 -4.62 -29.80
N SER A 188 -1.45 -5.46 -30.32
CA SER A 188 -2.77 -5.02 -30.79
C SER A 188 -3.63 -4.60 -29.59
N ALA A 189 -4.34 -3.49 -29.69
CA ALA A 189 -5.45 -3.16 -28.81
C ALA A 189 -6.67 -2.98 -29.70
N GLY A 190 -7.91 -3.23 -29.24
CA GLY A 190 -9.10 -3.21 -30.12
C GLY A 190 -9.25 -1.97 -31.02
N ASP A 191 -8.60 -0.84 -30.70
CA ASP A 191 -8.55 0.40 -31.46
C ASP A 191 -7.26 0.64 -32.31
N GLY A 192 -6.28 -0.28 -32.31
CA GLY A 192 -5.04 -0.14 -33.06
C GLY A 192 -3.86 -0.91 -32.47
N HIS A 193 -2.69 -0.28 -32.43
CA HIS A 193 -1.48 -0.87 -31.83
C HIS A 193 -0.97 0.03 -30.72
N ARG A 194 -0.32 -0.58 -29.73
CA ARG A 194 0.25 0.14 -28.58
C ARG A 194 1.68 -0.29 -28.34
N LEU A 195 2.54 0.70 -28.07
CA LEU A 195 3.91 0.52 -27.60
C LEU A 195 3.92 0.66 -26.08
N GLY A 196 4.44 -0.34 -25.38
CA GLY A 196 4.65 -0.28 -23.94
C GLY A 196 5.87 -1.09 -23.53
N CYS A 197 6.10 -1.18 -22.23
CA CYS A 197 7.17 -1.98 -21.67
C CYS A 197 6.75 -3.43 -21.51
N LYS A 198 7.71 -4.33 -21.67
CA LYS A 198 7.54 -5.74 -21.35
C LYS A 198 7.19 -5.85 -19.87
N PRO A 199 6.04 -6.45 -19.50
CA PRO A 199 5.68 -6.57 -18.09
C PRO A 199 6.72 -7.42 -17.36
N PHE A 200 7.13 -6.97 -16.17
CA PHE A 200 7.96 -7.74 -15.25
C PHE A 200 7.15 -8.90 -14.67
N THR A 201 6.88 -9.93 -15.47
CA THR A 201 6.28 -11.15 -14.94
C THR A 201 7.39 -12.10 -14.51
N LYS A 202 7.48 -12.40 -13.21
CA LYS A 202 8.34 -13.50 -12.72
C LYS A 202 8.01 -14.84 -13.41
N ASP A 203 6.78 -15.04 -13.89
CA ASP A 203 6.33 -16.35 -14.40
C ASP A 203 5.40 -16.35 -15.64
N GLY A 204 5.29 -15.24 -16.38
CA GLY A 204 4.65 -15.23 -17.72
C GLY A 204 3.17 -15.63 -17.80
N LYS A 205 2.43 -15.67 -16.68
CA LYS A 205 1.00 -16.04 -16.66
C LYS A 205 0.15 -15.00 -15.94
N ALA A 206 -0.10 -13.87 -16.58
CA ALA A 206 -1.17 -12.98 -16.17
C ALA A 206 -2.49 -13.51 -16.77
N THR A 207 -3.18 -14.39 -16.06
CA THR A 207 -4.55 -14.75 -16.42
C THR A 207 -5.46 -13.95 -15.50
N VAL A 208 -5.95 -12.81 -15.98
CA VAL A 208 -6.98 -12.02 -15.27
C VAL A 208 -8.21 -12.91 -15.15
N ARG A 209 -8.40 -13.56 -14.00
CA ARG A 209 -9.66 -14.23 -13.68
C ARG A 209 -10.64 -13.15 -13.21
N GLN A 210 -11.81 -13.11 -13.84
CA GLN A 210 -12.98 -12.44 -13.29
C GLN A 210 -13.35 -13.15 -11.98
N VAL A 211 -13.17 -12.46 -10.86
CA VAL A 211 -13.53 -12.94 -9.53
C VAL A 211 -14.34 -11.84 -8.84
N PRO A 212 -15.36 -12.17 -8.02
CA PRO A 212 -16.25 -11.17 -7.43
C PRO A 212 -15.51 -10.06 -6.71
N ALA A 213 -16.03 -8.84 -6.81
CA ALA A 213 -15.52 -7.70 -6.06
C ALA A 213 -15.67 -7.95 -4.55
N VAL A 214 -14.66 -7.54 -3.78
CA VAL A 214 -14.77 -7.45 -2.31
C VAL A 214 -15.56 -6.19 -1.99
N ASP A 215 -16.48 -6.27 -1.04
CA ASP A 215 -17.17 -5.08 -0.52
C ASP A 215 -16.53 -4.58 0.79
N VAL A 216 -16.93 -3.39 1.24
CA VAL A 216 -16.43 -2.82 2.51
C VAL A 216 -16.78 -3.71 3.71
N GLN A 217 -17.91 -4.41 3.66
CA GLN A 217 -18.38 -5.25 4.75
C GLN A 217 -17.49 -6.50 4.91
N ASP A 218 -17.06 -7.12 3.81
CA ASP A 218 -16.09 -8.21 3.78
C ASP A 218 -14.77 -7.82 4.47
N LEU A 219 -14.27 -6.62 4.17
CA LEU A 219 -13.05 -6.08 4.79
C LEU A 219 -13.25 -5.90 6.30
N GLN A 220 -14.38 -5.32 6.71
CA GLN A 220 -14.70 -5.11 8.12
C GLN A 220 -14.89 -6.42 8.88
N ASP A 221 -15.55 -7.40 8.27
CA ASP A 221 -15.76 -8.70 8.88
C ASP A 221 -14.46 -9.47 9.03
N ALA A 222 -13.53 -9.36 8.07
CA ALA A 222 -12.19 -9.92 8.24
C ALA A 222 -11.40 -9.24 9.37
N ILE A 223 -11.39 -7.90 9.42
CA ILE A 223 -10.72 -7.13 10.49
C ILE A 223 -11.25 -7.53 11.87
N HIS A 224 -12.53 -7.88 11.97
CA HIS A 224 -13.22 -8.22 13.20
C HIS A 224 -13.37 -9.73 13.47
N CYS A 225 -12.67 -10.60 12.73
CA CYS A 225 -12.77 -12.06 12.86
C CYS A 225 -14.20 -12.64 12.66
N ARG A 226 -15.01 -12.00 11.82
CA ARG A 226 -16.38 -12.42 11.48
C ARG A 226 -16.54 -12.88 10.03
N ALA A 227 -15.46 -12.83 9.23
CA ALA A 227 -15.49 -13.26 7.84
C ALA A 227 -15.89 -14.74 7.73
N ASP A 228 -16.92 -15.00 6.94
CA ASP A 228 -17.32 -16.35 6.58
C ASP A 228 -16.48 -16.89 5.41
N GLU A 229 -16.71 -18.15 5.04
CA GLU A 229 -15.98 -18.78 3.94
C GLU A 229 -16.14 -18.05 2.59
N GLY A 230 -17.32 -17.48 2.33
CA GLY A 230 -17.55 -16.70 1.11
C GLY A 230 -16.73 -15.42 1.09
N SER A 231 -16.70 -14.71 2.22
CA SER A 231 -15.95 -13.48 2.44
C SER A 231 -14.45 -13.72 2.30
N MET A 232 -13.93 -14.80 2.91
CA MET A 232 -12.53 -15.18 2.78
C MET A 232 -12.13 -15.50 1.34
N ARG A 233 -13.01 -16.15 0.55
CA ARG A 233 -12.75 -16.38 -0.89
C ARG A 233 -12.71 -15.07 -1.68
N ARG A 234 -13.61 -14.11 -1.39
CA ARG A 234 -13.59 -12.78 -2.03
C ARG A 234 -12.35 -11.98 -1.63
N LEU A 235 -11.92 -12.05 -0.38
CA LEU A 235 -10.69 -11.41 0.11
C LEU A 235 -9.43 -12.00 -0.52
N GLN A 236 -9.35 -13.33 -0.66
CA GLN A 236 -8.26 -13.98 -1.38
C GLN A 236 -8.21 -13.51 -2.84
N ALA A 237 -9.36 -13.38 -3.49
CA ALA A 237 -9.44 -12.91 -4.86
C ALA A 237 -9.05 -11.44 -5.02
N PHE A 238 -9.49 -10.59 -4.08
CA PHE A 238 -9.05 -9.21 -4.00
C PHE A 238 -7.53 -9.11 -3.86
N TRP A 239 -6.95 -9.90 -2.96
CA TRP A 239 -5.51 -9.96 -2.78
C TRP A 239 -4.79 -10.43 -4.04
N GLN A 240 -5.28 -11.51 -4.66
CA GLN A 240 -4.74 -12.01 -5.92
C GLN A 240 -4.75 -10.92 -6.99
N ARG A 241 -5.86 -10.17 -7.12
CA ARG A 241 -5.97 -9.03 -8.04
C ARG A 241 -4.95 -7.94 -7.74
N LEU A 242 -4.74 -7.58 -6.48
CA LEU A 242 -3.72 -6.59 -6.12
C LEU A 242 -2.30 -7.06 -6.45
N SER A 243 -2.02 -8.35 -6.26
CA SER A 243 -0.70 -8.93 -6.52
C SER A 243 -0.40 -9.17 -8.00
N GLU A 244 -1.43 -9.43 -8.81
CA GLU A 244 -1.27 -9.85 -10.21
C GLU A 244 -1.52 -8.71 -11.22
N GLN A 245 -2.34 -7.70 -10.86
CA GLN A 245 -2.65 -6.58 -11.74
C GLN A 245 -1.63 -5.45 -11.61
N PRO A 246 -1.33 -4.73 -12.70
CA PRO A 246 -0.65 -3.46 -12.60
C PRO A 246 -1.43 -2.51 -11.68
N GLN A 247 -0.70 -1.72 -10.91
CA GLN A 247 -1.31 -0.94 -9.83
C GLN A 247 -2.26 0.15 -10.30
N PHE A 248 -2.16 0.56 -11.56
CA PHE A 248 -3.10 1.49 -12.16
C PHE A 248 -4.51 0.86 -12.33
N GLU A 249 -4.57 -0.47 -12.47
CA GLU A 249 -5.80 -1.27 -12.62
C GLU A 249 -6.29 -1.91 -11.31
N TRP A 250 -5.67 -1.59 -10.18
CA TRP A 250 -6.21 -2.01 -8.88
C TRP A 250 -7.64 -1.48 -8.69
N PRO A 251 -8.47 -2.20 -7.89
CA PRO A 251 -9.83 -1.77 -7.54
C PRO A 251 -9.86 -0.30 -7.12
N GLN A 252 -10.86 0.47 -7.57
CA GLN A 252 -10.93 1.93 -7.36
C GLN A 252 -10.81 2.33 -5.87
N ASP A 253 -11.29 1.48 -4.97
CA ASP A 253 -11.22 1.69 -3.53
C ASP A 253 -9.80 1.61 -2.94
N VAL A 254 -8.82 1.09 -3.69
CA VAL A 254 -7.41 1.02 -3.24
C VAL A 254 -6.65 2.20 -3.79
N ARG A 255 -5.89 2.94 -2.98
CA ARG A 255 -5.06 4.07 -3.44
C ARG A 255 -3.57 3.75 -3.50
N SER A 256 -3.11 2.83 -2.65
CA SER A 256 -1.68 2.51 -2.51
C SER A 256 -1.50 1.13 -1.89
N VAL A 257 -0.35 0.51 -2.14
CA VAL A 257 0.12 -0.67 -1.39
C VAL A 257 1.59 -0.43 -1.06
N ASN A 258 1.95 -0.54 0.21
CA ASN A 258 3.31 -0.31 0.69
C ASN A 258 3.74 -1.45 1.60
N GLU A 259 4.97 -1.94 1.46
CA GLU A 259 5.60 -2.81 2.45
C GLU A 259 6.20 -1.95 3.55
N VAL A 260 5.95 -2.31 4.81
CA VAL A 260 6.50 -1.65 5.99
C VAL A 260 7.00 -2.69 6.98
N ASN A 261 8.05 -2.32 7.70
CA ASN A 261 8.60 -3.11 8.80
C ASN A 261 8.43 -2.28 10.06
N TYR A 262 7.49 -2.67 10.91
CA TYR A 262 7.35 -2.11 12.25
C TYR A 262 8.07 -3.02 13.25
N THR A 263 8.28 -2.54 14.48
CA THR A 263 8.70 -3.41 15.58
C THR A 263 7.66 -3.46 16.69
N VAL A 264 7.49 -4.63 17.30
CA VAL A 264 6.65 -4.85 18.48
C VAL A 264 7.47 -5.65 19.48
N ASP A 265 7.73 -5.07 20.66
CA ASP A 265 8.56 -5.72 21.69
C ASP A 265 9.93 -6.19 21.15
N ASP A 266 10.59 -5.35 20.34
CA ASP A 266 11.87 -5.62 19.65
C ASP A 266 11.81 -6.74 18.57
N GLU A 267 10.63 -7.27 18.23
CA GLU A 267 10.44 -8.22 17.11
C GLU A 267 9.93 -7.52 15.85
N GLU A 268 10.46 -7.89 14.68
CA GLU A 268 10.05 -7.31 13.40
C GLU A 268 8.66 -7.81 12.97
N LEU A 269 7.77 -6.86 12.69
CA LEU A 269 6.45 -7.06 12.13
C LEU A 269 6.43 -6.55 10.69
N HIS A 270 6.59 -7.47 9.75
CA HIS A 270 6.49 -7.20 8.32
C HIS A 270 5.03 -7.11 7.90
N LEU A 271 4.59 -5.92 7.50
CA LEU A 271 3.23 -5.67 7.04
C LEU A 271 3.21 -5.16 5.61
N LEU A 272 2.18 -5.54 4.89
CA LEU A 272 1.72 -4.85 3.71
C LEU A 272 0.55 -3.93 4.07
N LEU A 273 0.73 -2.64 3.86
CA LEU A 273 -0.29 -1.63 4.09
C LEU A 273 -1.00 -1.27 2.79
N ILE A 274 -2.28 -1.59 2.72
CA ILE A 274 -3.17 -1.21 1.61
C ILE A 274 -3.90 0.06 2.02
N GLY A 275 -3.61 1.15 1.31
CA GLY A 275 -4.34 2.40 1.46
C GLY A 275 -5.68 2.32 0.74
N LEU A 276 -6.73 2.86 1.35
CA LEU A 276 -8.08 2.92 0.80
C LEU A 276 -8.51 4.35 0.47
N GLN A 277 -9.37 4.47 -0.54
CA GLN A 277 -10.00 5.73 -0.93
C GLN A 277 -11.05 6.15 0.12
N ALA A 278 -12.02 5.27 0.41
CA ALA A 278 -12.98 5.46 1.48
C ALA A 278 -12.46 4.86 2.81
N PRO A 279 -12.74 5.48 3.97
CA PRO A 279 -12.34 4.91 5.24
C PRO A 279 -13.20 3.70 5.60
N VAL A 280 -12.59 2.71 6.23
CA VAL A 280 -13.30 1.62 6.93
C VAL A 280 -13.38 1.95 8.41
N GLN A 281 -14.49 1.56 9.03
CA GLN A 281 -14.62 1.65 10.49
C GLN A 281 -14.07 0.37 11.13
N ALA A 282 -13.07 0.52 11.99
CA ALA A 282 -12.47 -0.59 12.71
C ALA A 282 -12.29 -0.21 14.19
N TYR A 283 -12.85 -1.00 15.09
CA TYR A 283 -12.73 -0.80 16.55
C TYR A 283 -13.14 0.61 17.02
N GLY A 284 -14.10 1.25 16.33
CA GLY A 284 -14.57 2.60 16.63
C GLY A 284 -13.69 3.72 16.07
N VAL A 285 -12.73 3.40 15.21
CA VAL A 285 -11.78 4.34 14.62
C VAL A 285 -11.90 4.27 13.08
N PRO A 286 -12.12 5.40 12.39
CA PRO A 286 -12.05 5.43 10.93
C PRO A 286 -10.60 5.35 10.49
N THR A 287 -10.31 4.48 9.53
CA THR A 287 -8.98 4.35 8.93
C THR A 287 -9.05 4.11 7.44
N HIS A 288 -8.07 4.65 6.73
CA HIS A 288 -7.86 4.43 5.30
C HIS A 288 -6.77 3.38 5.04
N THR A 289 -6.44 2.55 6.03
CA THR A 289 -5.30 1.63 5.90
C THR A 289 -5.64 0.25 6.42
N ILE A 290 -5.62 -0.74 5.53
CA ILE A 290 -5.63 -2.17 5.86
C ILE A 290 -4.19 -2.63 6.02
N ALA A 291 -3.95 -3.50 7.00
CA ALA A 291 -2.66 -4.13 7.25
C ALA A 291 -2.77 -5.64 7.04
N LEU A 292 -1.84 -6.22 6.28
CA LEU A 292 -1.74 -7.65 6.03
C LEU A 292 -0.36 -8.15 6.46
N ALA A 293 -0.27 -9.33 7.05
CA ALA A 293 1.01 -10.00 7.26
C ALA A 293 1.06 -11.35 6.52
N PHE A 294 2.23 -11.68 5.99
CA PHE A 294 2.51 -13.03 5.50
C PHE A 294 2.44 -14.01 6.68
N GLY A 295 1.40 -14.83 6.72
CA GLY A 295 1.09 -15.68 7.88
C GLY A 295 -0.39 -15.66 8.30
N GLY A 296 -1.22 -14.83 7.67
CA GLY A 296 -2.69 -14.87 7.85
C GLY A 296 -3.27 -13.81 8.78
N PHE A 297 -2.50 -12.76 9.10
CA PHE A 297 -3.04 -11.57 9.76
C PHE A 297 -3.72 -10.66 8.73
N PHE A 298 -4.96 -10.27 9.02
CA PHE A 298 -5.75 -9.29 8.28
C PHE A 298 -6.32 -8.26 9.27
N GLY A 299 -5.94 -7.00 9.12
CA GLY A 299 -6.30 -5.96 10.07
C GLY A 299 -6.19 -4.57 9.50
N VAL A 300 -5.93 -3.62 10.39
CA VAL A 300 -5.80 -2.20 10.08
C VAL A 300 -4.65 -1.58 10.85
N ASP A 301 -4.08 -0.55 10.25
CA ASP A 301 -3.22 0.40 10.93
C ASP A 301 -4.09 1.59 11.40
N LEU A 302 -4.22 1.76 12.71
CA LEU A 302 -5.01 2.81 13.37
C LEU A 302 -4.18 4.05 13.72
N GLY A 303 -2.93 4.11 13.26
CA GLY A 303 -2.01 5.20 13.55
C GLY A 303 -1.75 5.36 15.05
N SER A 304 -1.55 6.60 15.50
CA SER A 304 -1.23 6.94 16.90
C SER A 304 -2.45 6.95 17.83
N THR A 305 -3.47 6.13 17.54
CA THR A 305 -4.68 6.04 18.37
C THR A 305 -4.37 5.46 19.74
N ALA A 306 -5.13 5.84 20.77
CA ALA A 306 -5.00 5.24 22.09
C ALA A 306 -5.39 3.75 22.06
N VAL A 307 -4.53 2.88 22.62
CA VAL A 307 -4.74 1.42 22.59
C VAL A 307 -5.92 0.95 23.45
N ALA A 308 -6.16 1.58 24.59
CA ALA A 308 -7.16 1.11 25.56
C ALA A 308 -8.62 1.08 25.00
N PRO A 309 -9.12 2.11 24.29
CA PRO A 309 -10.40 2.04 23.60
C PRO A 309 -10.49 0.91 22.56
N VAL A 310 -9.40 0.66 21.83
CA VAL A 310 -9.32 -0.40 20.81
C VAL A 310 -9.43 -1.77 21.47
N LEU A 311 -8.69 -2.01 22.57
CA LEU A 311 -8.78 -3.23 23.37
C LEU A 311 -10.21 -3.47 23.88
N ALA A 312 -10.84 -2.43 24.46
CA ALA A 312 -12.21 -2.54 24.95
C ALA A 312 -13.20 -2.93 23.84
N LYS A 313 -13.05 -2.36 22.64
CA LYS A 313 -13.89 -2.71 21.47
C LYS A 313 -13.59 -4.10 20.92
N ALA A 314 -12.36 -4.59 21.08
CA ALA A 314 -11.97 -5.95 20.73
C ALA A 314 -12.37 -6.99 21.80
N GLY A 315 -12.98 -6.55 22.92
CA GLY A 315 -13.33 -7.41 24.04
C GLY A 315 -12.09 -7.92 24.79
N MET A 316 -11.02 -7.13 24.81
CA MET A 316 -9.75 -7.46 25.44
C MET A 316 -9.42 -6.48 26.57
N ASP A 317 -8.60 -6.96 27.50
CA ASP A 317 -8.08 -6.23 28.64
C ASP A 317 -6.66 -6.75 28.99
N THR A 318 -6.16 -6.42 30.17
CA THR A 318 -4.83 -6.84 30.60
C THR A 318 -4.65 -8.35 30.75
N SER A 319 -5.71 -9.15 30.94
CA SER A 319 -5.55 -10.62 31.03
C SER A 319 -5.25 -11.26 29.68
N HIS A 320 -5.43 -10.50 28.59
CA HIS A 320 -5.19 -10.94 27.22
C HIS A 320 -3.79 -10.53 26.71
N ALA A 321 -2.96 -9.92 27.56
CA ALA A 321 -1.60 -9.53 27.19
C ALA A 321 -0.72 -10.77 26.99
N VAL A 322 -0.05 -10.85 25.84
CA VAL A 322 0.90 -11.91 25.48
C VAL A 322 2.34 -11.39 25.37
N GLY A 323 2.49 -10.06 25.31
CA GLY A 323 3.74 -9.34 25.39
C GLY A 323 3.56 -8.07 26.24
N LYS A 324 4.55 -7.17 26.19
CA LYS A 324 4.44 -5.85 26.82
C LYS A 324 3.52 -4.95 26.00
N ASP A 325 3.54 -5.08 24.68
CA ASP A 325 2.79 -4.24 23.75
C ASP A 325 1.89 -5.01 22.78
N ALA A 326 1.58 -6.28 23.10
CA ALA A 326 0.70 -7.14 22.30
C ALA A 326 -0.39 -7.84 23.14
N TRP A 327 -1.60 -7.93 22.57
CA TRP A 327 -2.77 -8.58 23.14
C TRP A 327 -3.41 -9.54 22.15
N GLN A 328 -3.83 -10.70 22.64
CA GLN A 328 -4.43 -11.76 21.84
C GLN A 328 -5.64 -12.36 22.54
N ARG A 329 -6.73 -12.55 21.79
CA ARG A 329 -7.93 -13.24 22.27
C ARG A 329 -8.40 -14.26 21.26
N LEU A 330 -8.30 -15.54 21.64
CA LEU A 330 -8.84 -16.66 20.88
C LEU A 330 -10.36 -16.58 20.84
N LEU A 331 -10.92 -16.86 19.67
CA LEU A 331 -12.36 -16.99 19.44
C LEU A 331 -12.74 -18.47 19.25
N PRO A 332 -14.04 -18.80 19.40
CA PRO A 332 -14.52 -20.14 19.12
C PRO A 332 -14.17 -20.59 17.69
N PRO A 333 -13.85 -21.88 17.48
CA PRO A 333 -13.57 -22.41 16.14
C PRO A 333 -14.75 -22.22 15.19
N VAL A 334 -14.45 -21.87 13.95
CA VAL A 334 -15.41 -21.74 12.85
C VAL A 334 -15.17 -22.85 11.84
N ALA A 335 -16.24 -23.51 11.40
CA ALA A 335 -16.14 -24.58 10.42
C ALA A 335 -15.92 -24.00 9.00
N PHE A 336 -14.92 -24.54 8.29
CA PHE A 336 -14.63 -24.24 6.88
C PHE A 336 -14.55 -25.53 6.07
N SER A 337 -14.69 -25.43 4.74
CA SER A 337 -14.48 -26.56 3.84
C SER A 337 -13.00 -27.01 3.80
N GLY A 338 -12.57 -27.76 4.81
CA GLY A 338 -11.20 -28.29 4.92
C GLY A 338 -10.66 -28.42 6.35
N GLY A 339 -11.37 -27.91 7.35
CA GLY A 339 -10.92 -27.93 8.73
C GLY A 339 -11.67 -26.95 9.63
N SER A 340 -11.11 -26.75 10.82
CA SER A 340 -11.58 -25.74 11.77
C SER A 340 -10.61 -24.57 11.77
N TRP A 341 -11.15 -23.38 11.57
CA TRP A 341 -10.42 -22.12 11.66
C TRP A 341 -10.58 -21.58 13.07
N ILE A 342 -9.47 -21.25 13.75
CA ILE A 342 -9.53 -20.65 15.08
C ILE A 342 -9.15 -19.17 14.95
N PRO A 343 -10.14 -18.26 14.83
CA PRO A 343 -9.86 -16.84 14.73
C PRO A 343 -9.30 -16.30 16.03
N GLN A 344 -8.48 -15.26 15.90
CA GLN A 344 -7.85 -14.61 17.03
C GLN A 344 -7.87 -13.11 16.80
N HIS A 345 -8.46 -12.35 17.72
CA HIS A 345 -8.25 -10.92 17.73
C HIS A 345 -6.82 -10.64 18.18
N ILE A 346 -6.12 -9.81 17.42
CA ILE A 346 -4.80 -9.30 17.77
C ILE A 346 -4.86 -7.79 17.80
N VAL A 347 -4.32 -7.20 18.86
CA VAL A 347 -4.03 -5.76 18.96
C VAL A 347 -2.57 -5.63 19.37
N MET A 348 -1.82 -4.80 18.66
CA MET A 348 -0.42 -4.53 18.89
C MET A 348 -0.20 -3.03 18.95
N ARG A 349 0.67 -2.58 19.86
CA ARG A 349 1.27 -1.26 19.82
C ARG A 349 2.70 -1.42 19.34
N THR A 350 3.03 -0.80 18.22
CA THR A 350 4.38 -0.82 17.69
C THR A 350 5.29 0.13 18.46
N ASP A 351 6.60 -0.08 18.41
CA ASP A 351 7.57 0.78 19.10
C ASP A 351 7.61 2.19 18.49
N GLU A 352 7.19 2.34 17.23
CA GLU A 352 6.95 3.63 16.58
C GLU A 352 5.66 4.32 17.07
N GLY A 353 4.96 3.73 18.03
CA GLY A 353 3.77 4.28 18.66
C GLY A 353 2.50 4.14 17.81
N ARG A 354 2.48 3.21 16.86
CA ARG A 354 1.29 2.91 16.05
C ARG A 354 0.47 1.80 16.70
N VAL A 355 -0.84 1.82 16.49
CA VAL A 355 -1.71 0.72 16.91
C VAL A 355 -2.16 -0.05 15.68
N VAL A 356 -1.83 -1.34 15.64
CA VAL A 356 -2.25 -2.28 14.61
C VAL A 356 -3.24 -3.26 15.23
N ALA A 357 -4.39 -3.45 14.61
CA ALA A 357 -5.46 -4.29 15.16
C ALA A 357 -6.17 -5.08 14.07
N GLY A 358 -6.53 -6.32 14.34
CA GLY A 358 -7.14 -7.17 13.33
C GLY A 358 -7.45 -8.58 13.79
N CYS A 359 -7.62 -9.43 12.80
CA CYS A 359 -7.78 -10.86 12.97
C CYS A 359 -6.55 -11.60 12.46
N ALA A 360 -6.07 -12.57 13.23
CA ALA A 360 -5.20 -13.62 12.74
C ALA A 360 -5.90 -14.96 12.90
N SER A 361 -5.28 -16.01 12.41
CA SER A 361 -5.81 -17.33 12.59
C SER A 361 -4.76 -18.42 12.63
N ASP A 362 -5.05 -19.41 13.46
CA ASP A 362 -4.45 -20.73 13.37
C ASP A 362 -5.40 -21.66 12.60
N TYR A 363 -4.82 -22.48 11.72
CA TYR A 363 -5.57 -23.45 10.91
C TYR A 363 -5.33 -24.87 11.42
N GLU A 364 -6.38 -25.53 11.93
CA GLU A 364 -6.35 -26.95 12.25
C GLU A 364 -6.89 -27.77 11.08
N ARG A 365 -5.99 -28.51 10.42
CA ARG A 365 -6.36 -29.38 9.29
C ARG A 365 -7.22 -30.53 9.79
N GLY A 366 -8.43 -30.68 9.23
CA GLY A 366 -9.28 -31.83 9.51
C GLY A 366 -8.70 -33.14 8.94
N PRO A 367 -9.19 -34.32 9.38
CA PRO A 367 -8.79 -35.58 8.78
C PRO A 367 -9.16 -35.58 7.29
N SER A 368 -8.18 -35.83 6.42
CA SER A 368 -8.38 -36.02 5.00
C SER A 368 -9.37 -37.17 4.76
N ARG A 369 -10.46 -36.90 4.06
CA ARG A 369 -11.37 -37.95 3.59
C ARG A 369 -10.77 -38.74 2.42
#